data_AF-A0A9X4D010-F1
#
_entry.id   AF-A0A9X4D010-F1
#
_cell.length_a   1.000
_cell.length_b   1.000
_cell.length_c   1.000
_cell.angle_alpha   90.00
_cell.angle_beta   90.00
_cell.angle_gamma   90.00
#
_symmetry.space_group_name_H-M   'P 1'
#
loop_
_entity.id
_entity.type
_entity.pdbx_description
1 polymer ?
#
loop_
_entity_poly.entity_id
_entity_poly.type
_entity_poly.pdbx_seq_one_letter_code
_entity_poly.pdbx_strand_id
1 'polypeptide(L)'
;MLEHKYHELFRQLDFSKPEAGPELVLHVFKQGRISSSEDDGRGLGLKRSGDVAAGFNATVTVRQKNFELTMVYSDGQFNRSVSRVNMPTILGTHICFDFFIDS
;
A
#
# COMPACT_ATOMS: atom_id res chain seq x y z
N MET A 1 -11.64 8.32 -11.68
CA MET A 1 -10.54 8.99 -10.96
C MET A 1 -9.17 8.39 -11.27
N LEU A 2 -8.87 7.13 -10.90
CA LEU A 2 -7.53 6.55 -11.16
C LEU A 2 -7.17 6.48 -12.66
N GLU A 3 -8.07 5.93 -13.49
CA GLU A 3 -7.87 5.81 -14.95
C GLU A 3 -7.61 7.15 -15.65
N HIS A 4 -8.21 8.24 -15.17
CA HIS A 4 -8.13 9.55 -15.82
C HIS A 4 -6.87 10.33 -15.38
N LYS A 5 -6.53 10.28 -14.08
CA LYS A 5 -5.41 11.04 -13.51
C LYS A 5 -4.07 10.29 -13.57
N TYR A 6 -4.11 8.96 -13.48
CA TYR A 6 -2.93 8.09 -13.39
C TYR A 6 -3.01 6.98 -14.44
N HIS A 7 -3.24 7.37 -15.69
CA HIS A 7 -3.52 6.45 -16.78
C HIS A 7 -2.38 5.46 -17.06
N GLU A 8 -1.11 5.85 -16.92
CA GLU A 8 0.02 4.92 -17.04
C GLU A 8 -0.01 3.81 -15.98
N LEU A 9 -0.26 4.18 -14.71
CA LEU A 9 -0.41 3.21 -13.62
C LEU A 9 -1.63 2.32 -13.86
N PHE A 10 -2.74 2.89 -14.32
CA PHE A 10 -3.94 2.13 -14.63
C PHE A 10 -3.69 1.06 -15.70
N ARG A 11 -2.88 1.35 -16.72
CA ARG A 11 -2.51 0.39 -17.77
C ARG A 11 -1.56 -0.71 -17.30
N GLN A 12 -0.79 -0.46 -16.24
CA GLN A 12 0.15 -1.45 -15.70
C GLN A 12 -0.54 -2.49 -14.81
N LEU A 13 -1.74 -2.20 -14.31
CA LEU A 13 -2.49 -3.06 -13.40
C LEU A 13 -3.66 -3.73 -14.13
N ASP A 14 -3.89 -5.02 -13.83
CA ASP A 14 -5.01 -5.77 -14.40
C ASP A 14 -6.21 -5.75 -13.44
N PHE A 15 -7.06 -4.73 -13.54
CA PHE A 15 -8.24 -4.57 -12.68
C PHE A 15 -9.33 -5.64 -12.87
N SER A 16 -9.17 -6.57 -13.82
CA SER A 16 -10.03 -7.76 -13.89
C SER A 16 -9.68 -8.82 -12.83
N LYS A 17 -8.49 -8.71 -12.22
CA LYS A 17 -7.97 -9.61 -11.20
C LYS A 17 -8.11 -9.03 -9.79
N PRO A 18 -8.36 -9.88 -8.77
CA PRO A 18 -8.49 -9.41 -7.40
C PRO A 18 -7.19 -8.85 -6.80
N GLU A 19 -6.03 -9.17 -7.39
CA GLU A 19 -4.70 -8.71 -6.98
C GLU A 19 -4.45 -7.22 -7.29
N ALA A 20 -5.20 -6.60 -8.21
CA ALA A 20 -5.00 -5.20 -8.60
C ALA A 20 -5.13 -4.22 -7.42
N GLY A 21 -6.01 -4.53 -6.45
CA GLY A 21 -6.15 -3.73 -5.23
C GLY A 21 -4.87 -3.72 -4.38
N PRO A 22 -4.41 -4.89 -3.89
CA PRO A 22 -3.12 -5.00 -3.21
C PRO A 22 -1.94 -4.40 -3.98
N GLU A 23 -1.85 -4.62 -5.29
CA GLU A 23 -0.78 -4.08 -6.14
C GLU A 23 -0.79 -2.56 -6.19
N LEU A 24 -1.97 -1.95 -6.31
CA LEU A 24 -2.11 -0.50 -6.25
C LEU A 24 -1.67 0.05 -4.88
N VAL A 25 -2.09 -0.58 -3.78
CA VAL A 25 -1.67 -0.15 -2.44
C VAL A 25 -0.14 -0.27 -2.30
N LEU A 26 0.45 -1.37 -2.77
CA LEU A 26 1.90 -1.54 -2.75
C LEU A 26 2.60 -0.44 -3.57
N HIS A 27 2.07 -0.09 -4.74
CA HIS A 27 2.60 1.01 -5.55
C HIS A 27 2.55 2.34 -4.77
N VAL A 28 1.45 2.63 -4.09
CA VAL A 28 1.29 3.85 -3.28
C VAL A 28 2.35 3.93 -2.16
N PHE A 29 2.64 2.83 -1.48
CA PHE A 29 3.68 2.78 -0.44
C PHE A 29 5.10 2.88 -1.01
N LYS A 30 5.35 2.39 -2.23
CA LYS A 30 6.70 2.42 -2.83
C LYS A 30 6.99 3.74 -3.55
N GLN A 31 6.04 4.27 -4.31
CA GLN A 31 6.24 5.39 -5.23
C GLN A 31 5.51 6.67 -4.77
N GLY A 32 4.43 6.54 -4.00
CA GLY A 32 3.60 7.68 -3.60
C GLY A 32 2.93 8.37 -4.78
N ARG A 33 2.66 9.67 -4.64
CA ARG A 33 2.09 10.58 -5.67
C ARG A 33 0.70 10.20 -6.19
N ILE A 34 0.07 9.20 -5.61
CA ILE A 34 -1.33 8.85 -5.86
C ILE A 34 -2.20 9.51 -4.79
N SER A 35 -3.18 10.30 -5.23
CA SER A 35 -4.08 11.06 -4.38
C SER A 35 -5.46 11.13 -5.01
N SER A 36 -6.50 11.10 -4.19
CA SER A 36 -7.88 11.39 -4.62
C SER A 36 -8.18 12.88 -4.71
N SER A 37 -7.27 13.74 -4.21
CA SER A 37 -7.38 15.20 -4.33
C SER A 37 -6.89 15.64 -5.71
N GLU A 38 -7.53 16.68 -6.25
CA GLU A 38 -7.13 17.31 -7.50
C GLU A 38 -5.92 18.22 -7.37
N ASP A 39 -5.56 18.63 -6.15
CA ASP A 39 -4.41 19.50 -5.89
C ASP A 39 -3.08 18.79 -6.16
N ASP A 40 -2.22 19.47 -6.89
CA ASP A 40 -0.83 19.05 -7.08
C ASP A 40 -0.06 19.08 -5.75
N GLY A 41 0.84 18.10 -5.55
CA GLY A 41 1.71 18.01 -4.37
C GLY A 41 1.19 17.11 -3.23
N ARG A 42 0.06 16.42 -3.40
CA ARG A 42 -0.45 15.41 -2.45
C ARG A 42 0.06 13.98 -2.77
N GLY A 43 -0.30 13.00 -1.93
CA GLY A 43 -0.02 11.58 -2.19
C GLY A 43 1.33 11.04 -1.71
N LEU A 44 2.11 11.82 -0.94
CA LEU A 44 3.38 11.35 -0.37
C LEU A 44 3.26 10.71 1.01
N GLY A 45 2.12 10.85 1.69
CA GLY A 45 1.93 10.41 3.08
C GLY A 45 2.27 8.92 3.28
N LEU A 46 1.59 8.03 2.56
CA LEU A 46 1.80 6.58 2.69
C LEU A 46 3.20 6.13 2.23
N LYS A 47 3.78 6.80 1.22
CA LYS A 47 5.17 6.57 0.83
C LYS A 47 6.11 6.90 1.99
N ARG A 48 5.93 8.06 2.62
CA ARG A 48 6.74 8.45 3.80
C ARG A 48 6.52 7.52 4.98
N SER A 49 5.29 7.06 5.22
CA SER A 49 5.03 6.04 6.25
C SER A 49 5.78 4.73 5.96
N GLY A 50 5.85 4.31 4.69
CA GLY A 50 6.67 3.18 4.26
C GLY A 50 8.16 3.40 4.48
N ASP A 51 8.70 4.59 4.16
CA ASP A 51 10.10 4.95 4.43
C ASP A 51 10.43 4.85 5.93
N VAL A 52 9.54 5.37 6.79
CA VAL A 52 9.71 5.32 8.24
C VAL A 52 9.62 3.88 8.74
N ALA A 53 8.63 3.11 8.29
CA ALA A 53 8.49 1.69 8.63
C ALA A 53 9.76 0.89 8.28
N ALA A 54 10.39 1.21 7.14
CA ALA A 54 11.64 0.60 6.73
C ALA A 54 12.76 0.83 7.75
N GLY A 55 12.92 2.07 8.24
CA GLY A 55 13.94 2.42 9.23
C GLY A 55 13.80 1.69 10.58
N PHE A 56 12.62 1.13 10.88
CA PHE A 56 12.36 0.34 12.08
C PHE A 56 12.20 -1.16 11.81
N ASN A 57 12.50 -1.64 10.60
CA ASN A 57 12.24 -3.04 10.20
C ASN A 57 10.80 -3.50 10.53
N ALA A 58 9.84 -2.58 10.38
CA ALA A 58 8.46 -2.82 10.77
C ALA A 58 7.75 -3.72 9.76
N THR A 59 6.66 -4.36 10.20
CA THR A 59 5.68 -4.94 9.29
C THR A 59 4.49 -4.01 9.17
N VAL A 60 4.06 -3.74 7.93
CA VAL A 60 2.89 -2.90 7.66
C VAL A 60 1.80 -3.76 7.04
N THR A 61 0.64 -3.82 7.68
CA THR A 61 -0.52 -4.56 7.15
C THR A 61 -1.63 -3.58 6.79
N VAL A 62 -2.09 -3.63 5.54
CA VAL A 62 -3.20 -2.83 5.02
C VAL A 62 -4.36 -3.76 4.71
N ARG A 63 -5.47 -3.59 5.43
CA ARG A 63 -6.74 -4.28 5.17
C ARG A 63 -7.74 -3.31 4.56
N GLN A 64 -8.19 -3.62 3.35
CA GLN A 64 -9.29 -2.91 2.68
C GLN A 64 -10.48 -3.83 2.50
N LYS A 65 -11.54 -3.37 1.84
CA LYS A 65 -12.84 -4.05 1.69
C LYS A 65 -12.75 -5.59 1.64
N ASN A 66 -11.99 -6.14 0.68
CA ASN A 66 -12.01 -7.58 0.37
C ASN A 66 -10.60 -8.21 0.29
N PHE A 67 -9.56 -7.47 0.64
CA PHE A 67 -8.19 -7.95 0.60
C PHE A 67 -7.35 -7.41 1.76
N GLU A 68 -6.21 -8.06 1.98
CA GLU A 68 -5.13 -7.65 2.87
C GLU A 68 -3.81 -7.64 2.09
N LEU A 69 -2.97 -6.65 2.37
CA LEU A 69 -1.58 -6.57 1.93
C LEU A 69 -0.69 -6.44 3.16
N THR A 70 0.23 -7.38 3.33
CA THR A 70 1.31 -7.31 4.32
C THR A 70 2.61 -6.95 3.62
N MET A 71 3.27 -5.89 4.06
CA MET A 71 4.58 -5.44 3.61
C MET A 71 5.57 -5.63 4.76
N VAL A 72 6.61 -6.44 4.52
CA VAL A 72 7.66 -6.68 5.51
C VAL A 72 8.88 -5.88 5.11
N TYR A 73 9.36 -5.06 6.04
CA TYR A 73 10.61 -4.32 5.90
C TYR A 73 11.69 -4.96 6.77
N SER A 74 12.92 -5.03 6.25
CA SER A 74 14.09 -5.51 6.98
C SER A 74 15.34 -4.81 6.45
N ASP A 75 16.36 -4.71 7.29
CA ASP A 75 17.64 -4.04 6.95
C ASP A 75 17.45 -2.61 6.42
N GLY A 76 16.47 -1.88 6.97
CA GLY A 76 16.20 -0.49 6.57
C GLY A 76 15.45 -0.34 5.24
N GLN A 77 14.99 -1.43 4.62
CA GLN A 77 14.42 -1.41 3.27
C GLN A 77 13.22 -2.35 3.11
N PHE A 78 12.49 -2.21 2.00
CA PHE A 78 11.42 -3.15 1.63
C PHE A 78 12.03 -4.52 1.30
N ASN A 79 11.54 -5.57 1.97
CA ASN A 79 11.98 -6.95 1.73
C ASN A 79 10.99 -7.68 0.83
N ARG A 80 9.73 -7.82 1.28
CA ARG A 80 8.71 -8.58 0.56
C ARG A 80 7.31 -8.09 0.88
N SER A 81 6.36 -8.51 0.04
CA SER A 81 4.93 -8.35 0.30
C SER A 81 4.18 -9.65 0.08
N VAL A 82 3.12 -9.86 0.86
CA VAL A 82 2.17 -10.96 0.70
C VAL A 82 0.77 -10.37 0.65
N SER A 83 -0.05 -10.82 -0.30
CA SER A 83 -1.46 -10.42 -0.40
C SER A 83 -2.39 -11.59 -0.11
N ARG A 84 -3.54 -11.28 0.47
CA ARG A 84 -4.67 -12.19 0.61
C ARG A 84 -5.89 -11.55 -0.03
N VAL A 85 -6.46 -12.21 -1.01
CA VAL A 85 -7.65 -11.75 -1.74
C VAL A 85 -8.88 -12.56 -1.31
N ASN A 86 -10.07 -12.12 -1.74
CA ASN A 86 -11.35 -12.79 -1.44
C ASN A 86 -11.63 -12.94 0.07
N MET A 87 -11.13 -12.01 0.88
CA MET A 87 -11.39 -11.97 2.32
C MET A 87 -12.81 -11.45 2.61
N PRO A 88 -13.39 -11.77 3.79
CA PRO A 88 -14.69 -11.25 4.22
C PRO A 88 -14.77 -9.73 4.12
N THR A 89 -15.94 -9.17 3.79
CA THR A 89 -16.05 -7.72 3.62
C THR A 89 -15.89 -6.96 4.93
N ILE A 90 -15.05 -5.93 4.93
CA ILE A 90 -15.04 -4.87 5.94
C ILE A 90 -15.45 -3.53 5.32
N LEU A 91 -15.99 -2.62 6.13
CA LEU A 91 -16.25 -1.24 5.72
C LEU A 91 -15.15 -0.35 6.30
N GLY A 92 -14.28 0.16 5.41
CA GLY A 92 -13.17 1.03 5.79
C GLY A 92 -11.81 0.50 5.34
N THR A 93 -10.77 1.15 5.84
CA THR A 93 -9.36 0.77 5.64
C THR A 93 -8.69 0.70 7.01
N HIS A 94 -8.05 -0.42 7.32
CA HIS A 94 -7.21 -0.55 8.50
C HIS A 94 -5.76 -0.60 8.05
N ILE A 95 -4.90 0.18 8.70
CA ILE A 95 -3.45 0.16 8.47
C ILE A 95 -2.79 -0.06 9.83
N CYS A 96 -2.06 -1.16 9.97
CA CYS A 96 -1.31 -1.52 11.17
C CYS A 96 0.19 -1.41 10.88
N PHE A 97 0.92 -0.77 11.79
CA PHE A 97 2.38 -0.73 11.79
C PHE A 97 2.86 -1.50 13.01
N ASP A 98 3.48 -2.64 12.78
CA ASP A 98 4.02 -3.50 13.80
C ASP A 98 5.52 -3.23 13.93
N PHE A 99 5.89 -2.54 15.01
CA PHE A 99 7.28 -2.23 15.35
C PHE A 99 7.79 -3.27 16.34
N PHE A 100 8.87 -3.95 15.99
CA PHE A 100 9.55 -4.88 16.88
C PHE A 100 10.62 -4.11 17.64
N ILE A 101 10.39 -3.89 18.92
CA ILE A 101 11.36 -3.28 19.82
C ILE A 101 12.07 -4.43 20.51
N ASP A 102 13.36 -4.62 20.22
CA ASP A 102 14.20 -5.52 21.00
C ASP A 102 14.14 -5.07 22.47
N SER A 103 13.82 -6.02 23.35
CA SER A 103 13.86 -5.84 24.82
C SER A 103 15.28 -6.02 25.34
#